data_AF-A0A0A0DYA2-F1
#
_entry.id   AF-A0A0A0DYA2-F1
#
_cell.length_a   1.000
_cell.length_b   1.000
_cell.length_c   1.000
_cell.angle_alpha   90.00
_cell.angle_beta   90.00
_cell.angle_gamma   90.00
#
_symmetry.space_group_name_H-M   'P 1'
#
loop_
_entity.id
_entity.type
_entity.pdbx_description
1 polymer ?
#
loop_
_entity_poly.entity_id
_entity_poly.type
_entity_poly.pdbx_seq_one_letter_code
_entity_poly.pdbx_strand_id
1 'polypeptide(L)'
;MMGKAAMTEQSVQDPYLVRRGDTLGMIAKRCGKSVQDLRALNKLSNPNLLEVGQTLYLSKETAFGVSVLFLDALRHPIENLRYKIKFDGQTSAGQTSANGAAKRVTTKDAKSRVEVSVQDLQGEWINVCRTASDYGHKLITLVSGALVFNGLTQPHPQDAPGKPGSDGRKKGEGKGGPDKNNPNVNTKKTKGKNGQAIIQVGIEIPQGLITLFDSYKDARISEKQWEDAAESLSCEVAVLKAIADVETKGASFWRLNAVDGKQVPSILFERHWFKRLTKGAYDKTHPDISGPAYTSSKEAAAADRYGSHSTSYLRLINAYRLDPEAALASCSWGKFQIMGGEFKNCGQPSASDMVTIMCGGEAGQIRLLAGFIRHKANGKLWSAVQGKDWANIALYYNGGGYKKNAYDTKMHAAYEKFASQKT
;
A
#
# COMPACT_ATOMS: atom_id res chain seq x y z
N MET A 1 51.15 30.29 -18.41
CA MET A 1 50.44 29.12 -18.96
C MET A 1 49.31 28.75 -18.01
N MET A 2 48.06 29.06 -18.35
CA MET A 2 46.89 28.66 -17.57
C MET A 2 46.60 27.19 -17.86
N GLY A 3 46.64 26.35 -16.82
CA GLY A 3 46.29 24.93 -16.90
C GLY A 3 44.80 24.76 -17.18
N LYS A 4 44.49 23.99 -18.24
CA LYS A 4 43.13 23.54 -18.52
C LYS A 4 42.63 22.68 -17.35
N ALA A 5 41.61 23.17 -16.67
CA ALA A 5 40.82 22.36 -15.75
C ALA A 5 40.24 21.16 -16.51
N ALA A 6 40.50 19.96 -16.01
CA ALA A 6 39.86 18.74 -16.51
C ALA A 6 38.35 18.88 -16.32
N MET A 7 37.62 18.96 -17.43
CA MET A 7 36.16 18.84 -17.43
C MET A 7 35.84 17.41 -16.99
N THR A 8 35.28 17.27 -15.78
CA THR A 8 34.64 16.04 -15.33
C THR A 8 33.57 15.64 -16.34
N GLU A 9 33.75 14.52 -17.03
CA GLU A 9 32.74 13.92 -17.90
C GLU A 9 31.44 13.74 -17.11
N GLN A 10 30.40 14.51 -17.44
CA GLN A 10 29.07 14.27 -16.90
C GLN A 10 28.59 12.91 -17.40
N SER A 11 28.54 11.92 -16.50
CA SER A 11 28.01 10.59 -16.80
C SER A 11 26.59 10.70 -17.37
N VAL A 12 26.38 10.18 -18.58
CA VAL A 12 25.04 10.13 -19.18
C VAL A 12 24.14 9.27 -18.30
N GLN A 13 23.00 9.82 -17.89
CA GLN A 13 22.02 9.12 -17.07
C GLN A 13 21.51 7.86 -17.78
N ASP A 14 21.46 6.73 -17.07
CA ASP A 14 20.96 5.45 -17.56
C ASP A 14 19.82 4.97 -16.65
N PRO A 15 18.58 4.81 -17.17
CA PRO A 15 18.20 4.97 -18.57
C PRO A 15 18.16 6.44 -19.03
N TYR A 16 18.40 6.65 -20.33
CA TYR A 16 18.42 7.96 -20.97
C TYR A 16 17.08 8.29 -21.63
N LEU A 17 16.56 9.49 -21.42
CA LEU A 17 15.38 9.99 -22.10
C LEU A 17 15.79 10.78 -23.35
N VAL A 18 15.38 10.31 -24.53
CA VAL A 18 15.66 10.94 -25.82
C VAL A 18 15.09 12.36 -25.84
N ARG A 19 15.92 13.33 -26.22
CA ARG A 19 15.57 14.75 -26.32
C ARG A 19 15.43 15.15 -27.78
N ARG A 20 14.74 16.27 -28.03
CA ARG A 20 14.63 16.85 -29.37
C ARG A 20 16.02 17.10 -29.96
N GLY A 21 16.27 16.53 -31.13
CA GLY A 21 17.54 16.64 -31.84
C GLY A 21 18.55 15.55 -31.52
N ASP A 22 18.25 14.61 -30.61
CA ASP A 22 19.13 13.47 -30.36
C ASP A 22 19.14 12.49 -31.55
N THR A 23 20.30 11.88 -31.80
CA THR A 23 20.43 10.71 -32.68
C THR A 23 21.11 9.58 -31.92
N LEU A 24 20.87 8.34 -32.34
CA LEU A 24 21.45 7.17 -31.68
C LEU A 24 22.99 7.22 -31.70
N GLY A 25 23.59 7.75 -32.77
CA GLY A 25 25.03 7.98 -32.88
C GLY A 25 25.60 9.00 -31.89
N MET A 26 24.90 10.13 -31.67
CA MET A 26 25.33 11.13 -30.69
C MET A 26 25.23 10.60 -29.26
N ILE A 27 24.15 9.87 -28.94
CA ILE A 27 23.98 9.26 -27.62
C ILE A 27 25.06 8.18 -27.40
N ALA A 28 25.27 7.29 -28.38
CA ALA A 28 26.30 6.24 -28.34
C ALA A 28 27.70 6.81 -28.07
N LYS A 29 28.08 7.88 -28.78
CA LYS A 29 29.35 8.58 -28.55
C LYS A 29 29.46 9.15 -27.13
N ARG A 30 28.39 9.77 -26.62
CA ARG A 30 28.36 10.37 -25.27
C ARG A 30 28.46 9.35 -24.15
N CYS A 31 27.92 8.15 -24.33
CA CYS A 31 27.97 7.08 -23.33
C CYS A 31 29.08 6.04 -23.58
N GLY A 32 29.95 6.27 -24.57
CA GLY A 32 31.05 5.36 -24.90
C GLY A 32 30.61 3.98 -25.41
N LYS A 33 29.49 3.91 -26.13
CA LYS A 33 28.94 2.67 -26.74
C LYS A 33 28.96 2.74 -28.26
N SER A 34 28.85 1.59 -28.92
CA SER A 34 28.56 1.57 -30.35
C SER A 34 27.07 1.74 -30.61
N VAL A 35 26.72 2.25 -31.79
CA VAL A 35 25.32 2.32 -32.26
C VAL A 35 24.69 0.93 -32.31
N GLN A 36 25.48 -0.08 -32.66
CA GLN A 36 25.04 -1.47 -32.70
C GLN A 36 24.69 -2.01 -31.31
N ASP A 37 25.49 -1.70 -30.29
CA ASP A 37 25.21 -2.11 -28.91
C ASP A 37 23.93 -1.45 -28.39
N LEU A 38 23.76 -0.14 -28.59
CA LEU A 38 22.54 0.54 -28.16
C LEU A 38 21.30 0.03 -28.91
N ARG A 39 21.44 -0.26 -30.21
CA ARG A 39 20.35 -0.87 -31.00
C ARG A 39 19.94 -2.22 -30.43
N ALA A 40 20.92 -3.05 -30.06
CA ALA A 40 20.68 -4.37 -29.49
C ALA A 40 20.04 -4.30 -28.09
N LEU A 41 20.53 -3.41 -27.21
CA LEU A 41 19.99 -3.20 -25.86
C LEU A 41 18.53 -2.71 -25.86
N ASN A 42 18.10 -2.02 -26.92
CA ASN A 42 16.81 -1.34 -26.98
C ASN A 42 15.85 -1.91 -28.03
N LYS A 43 16.23 -2.99 -28.71
CA LYS A 43 15.43 -3.64 -29.77
C LYS A 43 14.96 -2.67 -30.86
N LEU A 44 15.80 -1.71 -31.24
CA LEU A 44 15.42 -0.69 -32.22
C LEU A 44 15.47 -1.28 -33.64
N SER A 45 14.31 -1.37 -34.29
CA SER A 45 14.20 -1.83 -35.69
C SER A 45 14.86 -0.84 -36.66
N ASN A 46 14.72 0.46 -36.41
CA ASN A 46 15.35 1.52 -37.21
C ASN A 46 16.18 2.45 -36.29
N PRO A 47 17.52 2.42 -36.37
CA PRO A 47 18.39 3.24 -35.52
C PRO A 47 18.34 4.74 -35.84
N ASN A 48 17.76 5.13 -36.98
CA ASN A 48 17.63 6.53 -37.41
C ASN A 48 16.32 7.17 -36.96
N LEU A 49 15.40 6.39 -36.38
CA LEU A 49 14.11 6.86 -35.90
C LEU A 49 14.06 6.75 -34.38
N LEU A 50 14.34 7.86 -33.70
CA LEU A 50 14.15 8.00 -32.25
C LEU A 50 13.02 8.98 -31.98
N GLU A 51 12.14 8.64 -31.04
CA GLU A 51 11.06 9.52 -30.61
C GLU A 51 11.49 10.35 -29.40
N VAL A 52 11.16 11.64 -29.39
CA VAL A 52 11.42 12.48 -28.22
C VAL A 52 10.60 11.94 -27.03
N GLY A 53 11.27 11.72 -25.90
CA GLY A 53 10.67 11.06 -24.73
C GLY A 53 10.80 9.53 -24.74
N GLN A 54 11.37 8.93 -25.77
CA GLN A 54 11.71 7.50 -25.77
C GLN A 54 12.79 7.21 -24.72
N THR A 55 12.63 6.14 -23.96
CA THR A 55 13.63 5.66 -23.00
C THR A 55 14.63 4.75 -23.71
N LEU A 56 15.93 5.04 -23.56
CA LEU A 56 17.03 4.23 -24.04
C LEU A 56 17.88 3.70 -22.88
N TYR A 57 18.01 2.38 -22.81
CA TYR A 57 18.92 1.68 -21.91
C TYR A 57 20.34 1.72 -22.46
N LEU A 58 21.28 2.19 -21.65
CA LEU A 58 22.69 2.38 -22.06
C LEU A 58 23.62 1.25 -21.56
N SER A 59 23.11 0.38 -20.69
CA SER A 59 23.83 -0.77 -20.13
C SER A 59 22.96 -2.02 -20.10
N LYS A 60 23.60 -3.19 -19.96
CA LYS A 60 22.87 -4.45 -19.76
C LYS A 60 22.19 -4.47 -18.40
N GLU A 61 22.76 -3.80 -17.41
CA GLU A 61 22.25 -3.71 -16.06
C GLU A 61 20.92 -2.95 -16.01
N THR A 62 20.73 -1.91 -16.83
CA THR A 62 19.46 -1.20 -16.93
C THR A 62 18.51 -1.84 -17.95
N ALA A 63 19.03 -2.47 -19.00
CA ALA A 63 18.21 -3.16 -20.02
C ALA A 63 17.66 -4.51 -19.54
N PHE A 64 18.43 -5.28 -18.77
CA PHE A 64 18.15 -6.68 -18.43
C PHE A 64 18.48 -7.01 -16.95
N GLY A 65 18.59 -5.99 -16.11
CA GLY A 65 18.81 -6.16 -14.68
C GLY A 65 17.57 -6.72 -13.99
N VAL A 66 17.78 -7.66 -13.08
CA VAL A 66 16.73 -8.25 -12.26
C VAL A 66 17.10 -8.13 -10.80
N SER A 67 16.24 -7.47 -10.04
CA SER A 67 16.30 -7.42 -8.58
C SER A 67 15.15 -8.23 -8.00
N VAL A 68 15.41 -8.94 -6.91
CA VAL A 68 14.38 -9.72 -6.20
C VAL A 68 14.26 -9.22 -4.77
N LEU A 69 13.03 -8.94 -4.36
CA LEU A 69 12.68 -8.48 -3.02
C LEU A 69 11.76 -9.50 -2.36
N PHE A 70 12.17 -10.02 -1.21
CA PHE A 70 11.41 -10.98 -0.42
C PHE A 70 10.78 -10.28 0.78
N LEU A 71 9.45 -10.36 0.85
CA LEU A 71 8.66 -9.74 1.88
C LEU A 71 7.77 -10.77 2.56
N ASP A 72 7.46 -10.53 3.83
CA ASP A 72 6.44 -11.28 4.55
C ASP A 72 5.02 -10.81 4.15
N ALA A 73 4.00 -11.44 4.73
CA ALA A 73 2.60 -11.10 4.47
C ALA A 73 2.24 -9.65 4.87
N LEU A 74 3.02 -9.00 5.73
CA LEU A 74 2.88 -7.59 6.11
C LEU A 74 3.67 -6.63 5.21
N ARG A 75 4.35 -7.15 4.18
CA ARG A 75 5.32 -6.43 3.34
C ARG A 75 6.57 -5.98 4.09
N HIS A 76 6.90 -6.59 5.22
CA HIS A 76 8.20 -6.37 5.84
C HIS A 76 9.28 -7.19 5.13
N PRO A 77 10.48 -6.62 4.94
CA PRO A 77 11.66 -7.35 4.52
C PRO A 77 11.88 -8.68 5.26
N ILE A 78 12.06 -9.78 4.53
CA ILE A 78 12.54 -11.03 5.12
C ILE A 78 14.07 -11.02 5.05
N GLU A 79 14.73 -10.79 6.17
CA GLU A 79 16.20 -10.87 6.28
C GLU A 79 16.69 -12.32 6.40
N ASN A 80 17.93 -12.60 5.96
CA ASN A 80 18.62 -13.88 6.12
C ASN A 80 17.97 -15.08 5.40
N LEU A 81 16.97 -14.85 4.55
CA LEU A 81 16.32 -15.88 3.75
C LEU A 81 17.29 -16.38 2.68
N ARG A 82 17.57 -17.69 2.70
CA ARG A 82 18.42 -18.32 1.69
C ARG A 82 17.68 -18.43 0.37
N TYR A 83 18.28 -17.89 -0.69
CA TYR A 83 17.72 -17.90 -2.03
C TYR A 83 18.71 -18.46 -3.06
N LYS A 84 18.14 -18.89 -4.20
CA LYS A 84 18.83 -19.21 -5.45
C LYS A 84 18.08 -18.56 -6.61
N ILE A 85 18.79 -17.84 -7.45
CA ILE A 85 18.29 -17.27 -8.70
C ILE A 85 19.05 -17.97 -9.83
N LYS A 86 18.34 -18.76 -10.64
CA LYS A 86 18.88 -19.38 -11.86
C LYS A 86 18.50 -18.56 -13.07
N PHE A 87 19.47 -18.25 -13.93
CA PHE A 87 19.27 -17.48 -15.16
C PHE A 87 20.42 -17.80 -16.12
N ASP A 88 20.15 -17.96 -17.41
CA ASP A 88 21.17 -18.16 -18.46
C ASP A 88 22.23 -19.24 -18.15
N GLY A 89 21.83 -20.34 -17.49
CA GLY A 89 22.75 -21.40 -17.06
C GLY A 89 23.61 -21.05 -15.82
N GLN A 90 23.50 -19.82 -15.32
CA GLN A 90 24.14 -19.36 -14.09
C GLN A 90 23.23 -19.53 -12.87
N THR A 91 23.84 -19.54 -11.68
CA THR A 91 23.12 -19.54 -10.40
C THR A 91 23.74 -18.50 -9.48
N SER A 92 22.93 -17.53 -9.03
CA SER A 92 23.26 -16.62 -7.93
C SER A 92 22.59 -17.12 -6.66
N ALA A 93 23.36 -17.35 -5.59
CA ALA A 93 22.84 -17.83 -4.32
C ALA A 93 23.36 -16.99 -3.17
N GLY A 94 22.58 -16.88 -2.10
CA GLY A 94 22.96 -16.13 -0.92
C GLY A 94 21.84 -16.02 0.09
N GLN A 95 21.99 -15.07 1.01
CA GLN A 95 20.96 -14.69 1.96
C GLN A 95 20.47 -13.27 1.64
N THR A 96 19.18 -13.02 1.87
CA THR A 96 18.61 -11.68 1.74
C THR A 96 19.22 -10.72 2.76
N SER A 97 19.39 -9.46 2.34
CA SER A 97 19.81 -8.37 3.24
C SER A 97 18.71 -7.98 4.23
N ALA A 98 19.01 -7.09 5.17
CA ALA A 98 18.04 -6.49 6.11
C ALA A 98 16.82 -5.85 5.40
N ASN A 99 16.98 -5.42 4.15
CA ASN A 99 15.92 -4.86 3.32
C ASN A 99 15.18 -5.93 2.49
N GLY A 100 15.44 -7.22 2.71
CA GLY A 100 14.77 -8.32 2.03
C GLY A 100 15.25 -8.52 0.59
N ALA A 101 16.27 -7.77 0.17
CA ALA A 101 16.76 -7.79 -1.20
C ALA A 101 17.78 -8.92 -1.40
N ALA A 102 17.64 -9.62 -2.51
CA ALA A 102 18.68 -10.49 -3.07
C ALA A 102 19.74 -9.69 -3.82
N LYS A 103 20.88 -10.33 -4.09
CA LYS A 103 21.90 -9.78 -4.99
C LYS A 103 21.27 -9.60 -6.37
N ARG A 104 21.39 -8.39 -6.91
CA ARG A 104 20.97 -8.08 -8.28
C ARG A 104 21.71 -8.98 -9.26
N VAL A 105 20.99 -9.46 -10.26
CA VAL A 105 21.53 -10.23 -11.38
C VAL A 105 21.24 -9.50 -12.68
N THR A 106 22.01 -9.80 -13.73
CA THR A 106 21.82 -9.24 -15.06
C THR A 106 21.77 -10.39 -16.04
N THR A 107 20.70 -10.48 -16.81
CA THR A 107 20.52 -11.57 -17.77
C THR A 107 21.13 -11.23 -19.13
N LYS A 108 21.27 -12.24 -19.99
CA LYS A 108 21.82 -12.10 -21.34
C LYS A 108 20.97 -11.21 -22.22
N ASP A 109 19.65 -11.41 -22.19
CA ASP A 109 18.67 -10.64 -22.94
C ASP A 109 17.29 -10.64 -22.24
N ALA A 110 16.31 -9.96 -22.82
CA ALA A 110 14.96 -9.82 -22.27
C ALA A 110 14.12 -11.11 -22.29
N LYS A 111 14.52 -12.13 -23.07
CA LYS A 111 13.83 -13.43 -23.13
C LYS A 111 14.43 -14.44 -22.15
N SER A 112 15.57 -14.13 -21.54
CA SER A 112 16.20 -14.94 -20.51
C SER A 112 15.20 -15.32 -19.42
N ARG A 113 15.16 -16.61 -19.10
CA ARG A 113 14.32 -17.13 -18.01
C ARG A 113 15.03 -16.94 -16.68
N VAL A 114 14.31 -16.38 -15.72
CA VAL A 114 14.73 -16.24 -14.33
C VAL A 114 13.87 -17.14 -13.46
N GLU A 115 14.52 -18.02 -12.70
CA GLU A 115 13.87 -18.89 -11.73
C GLU A 115 14.38 -18.56 -10.33
N VAL A 116 13.47 -18.16 -9.45
CA VAL A 116 13.80 -17.85 -8.05
C VAL A 116 13.33 -19.00 -7.18
N SER A 117 14.22 -19.50 -6.35
CA SER A 117 13.95 -20.52 -5.35
C SER A 117 14.41 -20.05 -3.97
N VAL A 118 13.72 -20.48 -2.93
CA VAL A 118 14.11 -20.25 -1.53
C VAL A 118 14.34 -21.58 -0.84
N GLN A 119 15.19 -21.59 0.17
CA GLN A 119 15.39 -22.77 1.00
C GLN A 119 14.37 -22.77 2.13
N ASP A 120 13.62 -23.85 2.29
CA ASP A 120 12.78 -24.03 3.47
C ASP A 120 13.60 -24.40 4.71
N LEU A 121 12.93 -24.56 5.85
CA LEU A 121 13.59 -24.91 7.11
C LEU A 121 14.23 -26.31 7.10
N GLN A 122 13.87 -27.15 6.14
CA GLN A 122 14.40 -28.49 5.98
C GLN A 122 15.65 -28.52 5.10
N GLY A 123 16.00 -27.39 4.48
CA GLY A 123 17.09 -27.33 3.52
C GLY A 123 16.65 -27.61 2.08
N GLU A 124 15.36 -27.84 1.84
CA GLU A 124 14.83 -28.13 0.50
C GLU A 124 14.61 -26.85 -0.29
N TRP A 125 14.89 -26.92 -1.59
CA TRP A 125 14.75 -25.77 -2.48
C TRP A 125 13.36 -25.74 -3.11
N ILE A 126 12.59 -24.71 -2.76
CA ILE A 126 11.25 -24.47 -3.30
C ILE A 126 11.34 -23.40 -4.37
N ASN A 127 10.93 -23.73 -5.60
CA ASN A 127 10.78 -22.73 -6.65
C ASN A 127 9.53 -21.87 -6.38
N VAL A 128 9.73 -20.56 -6.23
CA VAL A 128 8.68 -19.60 -5.87
C VAL A 128 8.33 -18.66 -7.02
N CYS A 129 9.16 -18.60 -8.06
CA CYS A 129 8.92 -17.77 -9.23
C CYS A 129 9.63 -18.33 -10.45
N ARG A 130 8.93 -18.29 -11.60
CA ARG A 130 9.52 -18.42 -12.93
C ARG A 130 8.98 -17.30 -13.81
N THR A 131 9.86 -16.47 -14.37
CA THR A 131 9.48 -15.36 -15.24
C THR A 131 10.57 -15.05 -16.25
N ALA A 132 10.25 -14.36 -17.34
CA ALA A 132 11.27 -13.78 -18.22
C ALA A 132 11.86 -12.51 -17.57
N SER A 133 13.11 -12.16 -17.85
CA SER A 133 13.76 -10.92 -17.38
C SER A 133 13.10 -9.66 -17.94
N ASP A 134 12.60 -9.72 -19.17
CA ASP A 134 12.02 -8.60 -19.92
C ASP A 134 12.99 -7.42 -20.17
N TYR A 135 12.54 -6.40 -20.89
CA TYR A 135 13.28 -5.15 -21.08
C TYR A 135 13.08 -4.20 -19.90
N GLY A 136 14.15 -3.51 -19.55
CA GLY A 136 14.22 -2.63 -18.40
C GLY A 136 14.61 -3.35 -17.11
N HIS A 137 14.93 -2.57 -16.08
CA HIS A 137 15.28 -3.14 -14.79
C HIS A 137 14.04 -3.72 -14.11
N LYS A 138 13.93 -5.05 -14.10
CA LYS A 138 12.81 -5.78 -13.52
C LYS A 138 12.98 -5.96 -12.02
N LEU A 139 11.94 -5.57 -11.26
CA LEU A 139 11.82 -5.87 -9.84
C LEU A 139 10.81 -7.00 -9.63
N ILE A 140 11.27 -8.12 -9.11
CA ILE A 140 10.43 -9.25 -8.71
C ILE A 140 10.18 -9.14 -7.20
N THR A 141 8.95 -8.85 -6.81
CA THR A 141 8.55 -8.80 -5.39
C THR A 141 7.80 -10.06 -5.03
N LEU A 142 8.37 -10.85 -4.11
CA LEU A 142 7.80 -12.10 -3.62
C LEU A 142 7.30 -11.89 -2.19
N VAL A 143 6.00 -12.04 -2.00
CA VAL A 143 5.32 -11.85 -0.72
C VAL A 143 4.91 -13.21 -0.20
N SER A 144 5.46 -13.63 0.94
CA SER A 144 5.09 -14.89 1.57
C SER A 144 3.76 -14.76 2.30
N GLY A 145 2.80 -15.65 2.04
CA GLY A 145 1.53 -15.71 2.78
C GLY A 145 1.66 -16.25 4.22
N ALA A 146 2.79 -16.87 4.56
CA ALA A 146 3.13 -17.33 5.90
C ALA A 146 4.65 -17.39 6.12
N LEU A 147 5.12 -17.04 7.31
CA LEU A 147 6.50 -17.28 7.75
C LEU A 147 6.58 -18.60 8.51
N VAL A 148 7.72 -19.28 8.45
CA VAL A 148 7.96 -20.51 9.20
C VAL A 148 9.33 -20.40 9.84
N PHE A 149 9.43 -20.58 11.16
CA PHE A 149 10.68 -20.48 11.90
C PHE A 149 11.01 -21.80 12.60
N ASN A 150 12.30 -22.09 12.77
CA ASN A 150 12.76 -23.16 13.67
C ASN A 150 12.77 -22.61 15.10
N GLY A 151 12.00 -23.23 15.98
CA GLY A 151 12.01 -22.95 17.42
C GLY A 151 12.03 -24.25 18.21
N LEU A 152 12.96 -24.38 19.14
CA LEU A 152 12.94 -25.44 20.15
C LEU A 152 12.13 -24.93 21.34
N THR A 153 10.97 -25.54 21.59
CA THR A 153 10.25 -25.33 22.85
C THR A 153 10.88 -26.17 23.93
N GLN A 154 11.28 -25.57 25.04
CA GLN A 154 11.69 -26.33 26.22
C GLN A 154 10.45 -26.72 27.03
N PRO A 155 10.43 -27.90 27.68
CA PRO A 155 9.40 -28.25 28.64
C PRO A 155 9.30 -27.17 29.72
N HIS A 156 8.08 -26.85 30.14
CA HIS A 156 7.86 -25.97 31.28
C HIS A 156 8.58 -26.56 32.50
N PRO A 157 9.40 -25.80 33.26
CA PRO A 157 10.02 -26.29 34.48
C PRO A 157 8.93 -26.84 35.42
N GLN A 158 9.12 -28.04 35.96
CA GLN A 158 8.10 -28.72 36.79
C GLN A 158 7.86 -28.02 38.13
N ASP A 159 8.84 -27.21 38.52
CA ASP A 159 9.03 -26.48 39.74
C ASP A 159 8.65 -24.98 39.60
N ALA A 160 8.18 -24.57 38.43
CA ALA A 160 7.70 -23.21 38.22
C ALA A 160 6.29 -23.03 38.86
N PRO A 161 6.08 -22.01 39.72
CA PRO A 161 4.82 -21.82 40.42
C PRO A 161 3.68 -21.52 39.43
N GLY A 162 2.51 -22.14 39.66
CA GLY A 162 1.35 -22.07 38.75
C GLY A 162 0.74 -20.67 38.55
N LYS A 163 1.20 -19.67 39.31
CA LYS A 163 0.96 -18.24 39.07
C LYS A 163 2.24 -17.46 39.41
N PRO A 164 2.64 -16.47 38.62
CA PRO A 164 3.77 -15.60 38.98
C PRO A 164 3.42 -14.84 40.26
N GLY A 165 4.31 -14.90 41.26
CA GLY A 165 4.19 -14.11 42.49
C GLY A 165 4.25 -12.61 42.18
N SER A 166 3.36 -11.84 42.81
CA SER A 166 3.33 -10.40 42.69
C SER A 166 4.34 -9.78 43.65
N ASP A 167 5.60 -9.62 43.24
CA ASP A 167 6.54 -8.80 43.99
C ASP A 167 7.41 -7.94 43.09
N GLY A 168 7.40 -6.63 43.37
CA GLY A 168 8.13 -5.63 42.63
C GLY A 168 9.60 -5.55 43.05
N ARG A 169 10.53 -5.77 42.11
CA ARG A 169 11.57 -4.78 41.71
C ARG A 169 12.56 -5.30 40.67
N LYS A 170 12.94 -4.34 39.80
CA LYS A 170 14.15 -4.12 39.00
C LYS A 170 14.48 -5.02 37.79
N LYS A 171 14.46 -4.34 36.63
CA LYS A 171 15.03 -4.71 35.33
C LYS A 171 16.50 -5.15 35.47
N GLY A 172 16.82 -6.30 34.89
CA GLY A 172 18.15 -6.73 34.48
C GLY A 172 18.06 -7.31 33.07
N GLU A 173 19.02 -6.95 32.21
CA GLU A 173 18.96 -7.07 30.74
C GLU A 173 19.33 -8.46 30.21
N GLY A 174 18.65 -8.86 29.12
CA GLY A 174 18.94 -10.03 28.29
C GLY A 174 17.80 -10.23 27.28
N LYS A 175 18.04 -9.87 26.02
CA LYS A 175 17.04 -9.50 24.99
C LYS A 175 16.52 -10.72 24.19
N GLY A 176 15.21 -10.71 23.90
CA GLY A 176 14.60 -11.42 22.77
C GLY A 176 13.62 -12.56 23.09
N GLY A 177 12.56 -12.30 23.86
CA GLY A 177 11.37 -13.16 23.85
C GLY A 177 10.42 -12.77 22.70
N PRO A 178 9.53 -13.66 22.23
CA PRO A 178 8.56 -13.33 21.19
C PRO A 178 7.76 -12.10 21.62
N ASP A 179 7.68 -11.11 20.73
CA ASP A 179 6.99 -9.86 20.98
C ASP A 179 5.52 -10.15 21.28
N LYS A 180 5.00 -9.58 22.38
CA LYS A 180 3.62 -9.80 22.85
C LYS A 180 2.59 -9.04 21.99
N ASN A 181 3.00 -8.54 20.81
CA ASN A 181 2.25 -7.66 19.93
C ASN A 181 1.29 -8.36 18.95
N ASN A 182 1.08 -9.68 19.04
CA ASN A 182 0.08 -10.32 18.17
C ASN A 182 -0.46 -11.67 18.69
N PRO A 183 -1.44 -11.66 19.60
CA PRO A 183 -2.07 -12.89 20.10
C PRO A 183 -2.84 -13.69 19.03
N ASN A 184 -3.01 -13.15 17.81
CA ASN A 184 -3.75 -13.77 16.70
C ASN A 184 -2.87 -14.06 15.47
N VAL A 185 -1.56 -14.24 15.68
CA VAL A 185 -0.74 -15.05 14.77
C VAL A 185 -1.20 -16.50 14.92
N ASN A 186 -1.92 -17.00 13.92
CA ASN A 186 -2.30 -18.41 13.90
C ASN A 186 -1.05 -19.25 13.65
N THR A 187 -0.62 -19.97 14.68
CA THR A 187 0.41 -21.00 14.59
C THR A 187 -0.25 -22.33 14.33
N LYS A 188 -0.22 -22.83 13.09
CA LYS A 188 -0.66 -24.20 12.81
C LYS A 188 0.53 -25.14 12.99
N LYS A 189 0.41 -26.09 13.92
CA LYS A 189 1.34 -27.23 13.98
C LYS A 189 1.00 -28.17 12.83
N THR A 190 1.87 -28.19 11.82
CA THR A 190 1.79 -29.13 10.71
C THR A 190 2.96 -30.10 10.80
N LYS A 191 2.83 -31.26 10.16
CA LYS A 191 3.98 -32.15 9.97
C LYS A 191 4.61 -31.82 8.62
N GLY A 192 5.91 -31.54 8.63
CA GLY A 192 6.69 -31.46 7.40
C GLY A 192 6.72 -32.79 6.65
N LYS A 193 7.21 -32.79 5.41
CA LYS A 193 7.31 -34.00 4.58
C LYS A 193 8.03 -35.18 5.26
N ASN A 194 8.91 -34.91 6.23
CA ASN A 194 9.67 -35.91 6.98
C ASN A 194 9.18 -36.08 8.43
N GLY A 195 7.95 -35.63 8.75
CA GLY A 195 7.31 -35.87 10.04
C GLY A 195 7.63 -34.89 11.17
N GLN A 196 8.56 -33.94 10.98
CA GLN A 196 8.88 -32.93 11.99
C GLN A 196 7.74 -31.93 12.21
N ALA A 197 7.57 -31.48 13.45
CA ALA A 197 6.59 -30.45 13.79
C ALA A 197 7.04 -29.09 13.24
N ILE A 198 6.29 -28.57 12.29
CA ILE A 198 6.45 -27.24 11.70
C ILE A 198 5.43 -26.30 12.34
N ILE A 199 5.89 -25.12 12.78
CA ILE A 199 5.02 -24.05 13.23
C ILE A 199 4.89 -23.05 12.08
N GLN A 200 3.79 -23.13 11.33
CA GLN A 200 3.47 -22.18 10.28
C GLN A 200 2.82 -20.94 10.89
N VAL A 201 3.43 -19.77 10.70
CA VAL A 201 3.00 -18.45 11.17
C VAL A 201 2.40 -17.70 9.98
N GLY A 202 1.09 -17.82 9.79
CA GLY A 202 0.35 -17.10 8.74
C GLY A 202 -0.25 -15.80 9.25
N ILE A 203 -0.33 -14.79 8.38
CA ILE A 203 -1.18 -13.62 8.61
C ILE A 203 -2.40 -13.83 7.75
N GLU A 204 -3.33 -14.60 8.29
CA GLU A 204 -4.62 -14.84 7.65
C GLU A 204 -5.40 -13.52 7.67
N ILE A 205 -5.84 -13.04 6.50
CA ILE A 205 -6.81 -11.94 6.45
C ILE A 205 -8.06 -12.48 7.16
N PRO A 206 -8.56 -11.83 8.22
CA PRO A 206 -9.75 -12.27 8.91
C PRO A 206 -10.89 -12.55 7.92
N GLN A 207 -11.55 -13.71 8.04
CA GLN A 207 -12.59 -14.14 7.10
C GLN A 207 -13.69 -13.07 6.91
N GLY A 208 -14.02 -12.31 7.96
CA GLY A 208 -14.95 -11.18 7.88
C GLY A 208 -14.51 -10.10 6.90
N LEU A 209 -13.21 -9.75 6.87
CA LEU A 209 -12.67 -8.81 5.87
C LEU A 209 -12.68 -9.43 4.46
N ILE A 210 -12.39 -10.72 4.32
CA ILE A 210 -12.47 -11.41 3.03
C ILE A 210 -13.88 -11.31 2.46
N THR A 211 -14.90 -11.62 3.27
CA THR A 211 -16.31 -11.54 2.88
C THR A 211 -16.72 -10.12 2.48
N LEU A 212 -16.25 -9.10 3.21
CA LEU A 212 -16.50 -7.70 2.85
C LEU A 212 -15.92 -7.36 1.48
N PHE A 213 -14.70 -7.81 1.18
CA PHE A 213 -14.02 -7.50 -0.08
C PHE A 213 -14.59 -8.26 -1.29
N ASP A 214 -15.24 -9.41 -1.06
CA ASP A 214 -15.95 -10.16 -2.12
C ASP A 214 -17.24 -9.48 -2.60
N SER A 215 -17.70 -8.43 -1.92
CA SER A 215 -18.91 -7.72 -2.32
C SER A 215 -18.73 -6.80 -3.54
N TYR A 216 -17.51 -6.63 -4.06
CA TYR A 216 -17.19 -5.71 -5.16
C TYR A 216 -17.93 -6.04 -6.47
N LYS A 217 -18.63 -5.06 -7.05
CA LYS A 217 -19.41 -5.20 -8.29
C LYS A 217 -18.96 -4.32 -9.47
N ASP A 218 -17.78 -3.70 -9.38
CA ASP A 218 -17.22 -2.82 -10.42
C ASP A 218 -18.16 -1.72 -10.95
N ALA A 219 -19.05 -1.22 -10.08
CA ALA A 219 -20.03 -0.20 -10.44
C ALA A 219 -19.49 1.21 -10.17
N ARG A 220 -19.17 1.95 -11.24
CA ARG A 220 -18.92 3.40 -11.19
C ARG A 220 -20.22 4.17 -10.93
N ILE A 221 -20.11 5.39 -10.42
CA ILE A 221 -21.27 6.27 -10.24
C ILE A 221 -21.79 6.70 -11.60
N SER A 222 -23.05 6.40 -11.92
CA SER A 222 -23.71 6.91 -13.13
C SER A 222 -24.19 8.35 -12.95
N GLU A 223 -24.38 9.09 -14.04
CA GLU A 223 -24.96 10.45 -13.98
C GLU A 223 -26.33 10.46 -13.29
N LYS A 224 -27.20 9.48 -13.59
CA LYS A 224 -28.48 9.33 -12.88
C LYS A 224 -28.31 9.20 -11.37
N GLN A 225 -27.28 8.48 -10.89
CA GLN A 225 -27.05 8.34 -9.45
C GLN A 225 -26.55 9.64 -8.81
N TRP A 226 -25.81 10.45 -9.56
CA TRP A 226 -25.49 11.81 -9.11
C TRP A 226 -26.74 12.68 -8.99
N GLU A 227 -27.62 12.61 -10.00
CA GLU A 227 -28.90 13.32 -10.03
C GLU A 227 -29.81 12.89 -8.89
N ASP A 228 -30.05 11.59 -8.72
CA ASP A 228 -30.89 11.02 -7.66
C ASP A 228 -30.39 11.45 -6.26
N ALA A 229 -29.06 11.44 -6.05
CA ALA A 229 -28.46 11.87 -4.78
C ALA A 229 -28.65 13.36 -4.53
N ALA A 230 -28.41 14.19 -5.56
CA ALA A 230 -28.54 15.64 -5.51
C ALA A 230 -30.00 16.07 -5.29
N GLU A 231 -30.94 15.43 -5.98
CA GLU A 231 -32.39 15.62 -5.80
C GLU A 231 -32.80 15.30 -4.36
N SER A 232 -32.36 14.16 -3.83
CA SER A 232 -32.67 13.79 -2.44
C SER A 232 -32.18 14.81 -1.41
N LEU A 233 -31.09 15.51 -1.72
CA LEU A 233 -30.50 16.55 -0.87
C LEU A 233 -30.99 17.96 -1.22
N SER A 234 -31.83 18.09 -2.25
CA SER A 234 -32.26 19.38 -2.81
C SER A 234 -31.07 20.31 -3.08
N CYS A 235 -30.02 19.78 -3.70
CA CYS A 235 -28.82 20.53 -4.07
C CYS A 235 -28.44 20.28 -5.54
N GLU A 236 -27.45 21.00 -6.04
CA GLU A 236 -26.95 20.78 -7.40
C GLU A 236 -25.98 19.59 -7.46
N VAL A 237 -26.02 18.84 -8.57
CA VAL A 237 -25.04 17.78 -8.86
C VAL A 237 -23.60 18.30 -8.79
N ALA A 238 -23.36 19.52 -9.25
CA ALA A 238 -22.04 20.16 -9.21
C ALA A 238 -21.49 20.30 -7.77
N VAL A 239 -22.34 20.49 -6.76
CA VAL A 239 -21.91 20.56 -5.35
C VAL A 239 -21.39 19.21 -4.89
N LEU A 240 -22.08 18.11 -5.22
CA LEU A 240 -21.64 16.76 -4.86
C LEU A 240 -20.36 16.35 -5.61
N LYS A 241 -20.24 16.71 -6.89
CA LYS A 241 -19.02 16.49 -7.68
C LYS A 241 -17.84 17.30 -7.14
N ALA A 242 -18.07 18.52 -6.67
CA ALA A 242 -17.04 19.35 -6.04
C ALA A 242 -16.51 18.73 -4.74
N ILE A 243 -17.40 18.23 -3.88
CA ILE A 243 -17.00 17.49 -2.66
C ILE A 243 -16.16 16.27 -3.07
N ALA A 244 -16.59 15.49 -4.05
CA ALA A 244 -15.87 14.31 -4.51
C ALA A 244 -14.44 14.61 -5.01
N ASP A 245 -14.28 15.67 -5.81
CA ASP A 245 -13.00 16.08 -6.42
C ASP A 245 -11.97 16.54 -5.38
N VAL A 246 -12.44 17.21 -4.33
CA VAL A 246 -11.58 17.67 -3.23
C VAL A 246 -11.16 16.52 -2.31
N GLU A 247 -12.08 15.60 -2.01
CA GLU A 247 -11.83 14.49 -1.08
C GLU A 247 -10.94 13.40 -1.68
N THR A 248 -11.10 13.07 -2.98
CA THR A 248 -10.19 12.15 -3.66
C THR A 248 -9.73 12.67 -5.02
N LYS A 249 -8.42 12.92 -5.12
CA LYS A 249 -7.74 13.12 -6.41
C LYS A 249 -7.35 11.81 -7.11
N GLY A 250 -7.65 10.66 -6.50
CA GLY A 250 -7.17 9.34 -6.91
C GLY A 250 -8.29 8.32 -7.12
N ALA A 251 -7.92 7.08 -7.45
CA ALA A 251 -8.88 5.99 -7.62
C ALA A 251 -9.61 5.67 -6.30
N SER A 252 -10.92 5.47 -6.37
CA SER A 252 -11.80 5.07 -5.25
C SER A 252 -11.62 3.61 -4.83
N PHE A 253 -11.04 2.81 -5.71
CA PHE A 253 -10.67 1.41 -5.49
C PHE A 253 -9.21 1.19 -5.89
N TRP A 254 -8.57 0.28 -5.17
CA TRP A 254 -7.21 -0.17 -5.37
C TRP A 254 -7.16 -1.70 -5.37
N ARG A 255 -6.18 -2.28 -6.08
CA ARG A 255 -6.00 -3.73 -6.11
C ARG A 255 -5.00 -4.18 -5.05
N LEU A 256 -5.41 -5.10 -4.17
CA LEU A 256 -4.57 -5.61 -3.07
C LEU A 256 -3.22 -6.19 -3.55
N ASN A 257 -3.19 -6.70 -4.79
CA ASN A 257 -1.99 -7.09 -5.53
C ASN A 257 -2.19 -6.91 -7.06
N ALA A 258 -1.10 -6.93 -7.84
CA ALA A 258 -1.11 -6.60 -9.27
C ALA A 258 -1.56 -7.74 -10.22
N VAL A 259 -1.66 -8.99 -9.75
CA VAL A 259 -1.86 -10.17 -10.63
C VAL A 259 -3.24 -10.80 -10.43
N ASP A 260 -3.70 -10.95 -9.19
CA ASP A 260 -4.95 -11.63 -8.78
C ASP A 260 -5.68 -10.93 -7.61
N GLY A 261 -5.29 -9.69 -7.31
CA GLY A 261 -5.70 -8.97 -6.12
C GLY A 261 -7.14 -8.49 -6.19
N LYS A 262 -7.91 -8.76 -5.13
CA LYS A 262 -9.26 -8.22 -4.96
C LYS A 262 -9.24 -6.69 -5.06
N GLN A 263 -10.24 -6.15 -5.75
CA GLN A 263 -10.54 -4.72 -5.74
C GLN A 263 -11.07 -4.37 -4.36
N VAL A 264 -10.42 -3.43 -3.70
CA VAL A 264 -10.78 -2.98 -2.36
C VAL A 264 -10.85 -1.45 -2.34
N PRO A 265 -11.72 -0.82 -1.53
CA PRO A 265 -11.81 0.63 -1.49
C PRO A 265 -10.48 1.29 -1.10
N SER A 266 -10.24 2.50 -1.56
CA SER A 266 -9.14 3.30 -1.02
C SER A 266 -9.43 3.67 0.44
N ILE A 267 -8.49 3.42 1.35
CA ILE A 267 -8.65 3.71 2.78
C ILE A 267 -7.49 4.48 3.38
N LEU A 268 -7.79 5.25 4.43
CA LEU A 268 -6.82 5.75 5.38
C LEU A 268 -7.17 5.24 6.78
N PHE A 269 -6.26 4.53 7.43
CA PHE A 269 -6.46 4.07 8.80
C PHE A 269 -6.02 5.17 9.79
N GLU A 270 -6.87 5.48 10.77
CA GLU A 270 -6.65 6.51 11.78
C GLU A 270 -6.47 5.92 13.17
N ARG A 271 -5.22 5.71 13.62
CA ARG A 271 -4.96 5.06 14.94
C ARG A 271 -5.55 5.82 16.13
N HIS A 272 -5.73 7.13 16.00
CA HIS A 272 -6.33 7.95 17.05
C HIS A 272 -7.85 7.75 17.16
N TRP A 273 -8.52 7.34 16.08
CA TRP A 273 -9.91 6.86 16.14
C TRP A 273 -9.98 5.51 16.83
N PHE A 274 -9.09 4.59 16.48
CA PHE A 274 -9.07 3.25 17.08
C PHE A 274 -8.80 3.32 18.58
N LYS A 275 -7.83 4.14 18.99
CA LYS A 275 -7.60 4.49 20.40
C LYS A 275 -8.88 5.00 21.06
N ARG A 276 -9.56 5.98 20.47
CA ARG A 276 -10.77 6.58 21.07
C ARG A 276 -11.89 5.55 21.24
N LEU A 277 -12.15 4.75 20.20
CA LEU A 277 -13.23 3.76 20.17
C LEU A 277 -12.96 2.59 21.13
N THR A 278 -11.71 2.17 21.24
CA THR A 278 -11.26 1.11 22.17
C THR A 278 -10.90 1.64 23.56
N LYS A 279 -11.12 2.93 23.81
CA LYS A 279 -10.79 3.62 25.08
C LYS A 279 -9.33 3.46 25.51
N GLY A 280 -8.42 3.37 24.54
CA GLY A 280 -6.98 3.24 24.74
C GLY A 280 -6.53 1.86 25.21
N ALA A 281 -7.39 0.83 25.13
CA ALA A 281 -7.07 -0.53 25.57
C ALA A 281 -5.78 -1.09 24.93
N TYR A 282 -5.45 -0.64 23.72
CA TYR A 282 -4.33 -1.15 22.92
C TYR A 282 -3.15 -0.18 22.79
N ASP A 283 -3.15 0.98 23.45
CA ASP A 283 -2.08 1.99 23.31
C ASP A 283 -0.68 1.45 23.65
N LYS A 284 -0.61 0.57 24.66
CA LYS A 284 0.67 -0.02 25.13
C LYS A 284 1.11 -1.22 24.30
N THR A 285 0.17 -2.02 23.83
CA THR A 285 0.42 -3.31 23.16
C THR A 285 0.42 -3.21 21.64
N HIS A 286 -0.18 -2.17 21.07
CA HIS A 286 -0.26 -1.98 19.63
C HIS A 286 -0.15 -0.49 19.25
N PRO A 287 0.97 0.18 19.60
CA PRO A 287 1.13 1.63 19.42
C PRO A 287 1.09 2.08 17.94
N ASP A 288 1.34 1.17 16.99
CA ASP A 288 1.15 1.47 15.56
C ASP A 288 -0.32 1.67 15.22
N ILE A 289 -1.27 0.93 15.82
CA ILE A 289 -2.69 1.02 15.48
C ILE A 289 -3.55 1.70 16.55
N SER A 290 -3.01 1.97 17.74
CA SER A 290 -3.68 2.70 18.83
C SER A 290 -2.73 3.75 19.41
N GLY A 291 -3.01 5.03 19.20
CA GLY A 291 -2.12 6.10 19.66
C GLY A 291 -2.55 7.50 19.20
N PRO A 292 -1.68 8.52 19.34
CA PRO A 292 -1.88 9.86 18.78
C PRO A 292 -2.10 9.83 17.26
N ALA A 293 -2.56 10.90 16.62
CA ALA A 293 -2.67 10.90 15.15
C ALA A 293 -1.30 10.68 14.48
N TYR A 294 -1.30 10.12 13.26
CA TYR A 294 -0.09 10.11 12.44
C TYR A 294 0.23 11.51 11.94
N THR A 295 1.45 11.72 11.47
CA THR A 295 1.89 12.99 10.90
C THR A 295 2.38 12.84 9.46
N SER A 296 2.28 13.92 8.68
CA SER A 296 2.88 14.03 7.35
C SER A 296 4.32 14.57 7.39
N SER A 297 4.78 15.04 8.56
CA SER A 297 6.15 15.53 8.79
C SER A 297 7.18 14.47 8.42
N LYS A 298 8.19 14.88 7.65
CA LYS A 298 9.28 13.99 7.23
C LYS A 298 10.27 13.72 8.36
N GLU A 299 10.27 14.59 9.35
CA GLU A 299 11.14 14.59 10.53
C GLU A 299 10.68 13.58 11.59
N ALA A 300 9.42 13.15 11.53
CA ALA A 300 8.89 12.11 12.41
C ALA A 300 9.41 10.71 12.06
N ALA A 301 9.44 9.83 13.07
CA ALA A 301 9.78 8.42 12.87
C ALA A 301 8.86 7.78 11.83
N ALA A 302 9.40 6.87 11.01
CA ALA A 302 8.65 6.24 9.92
C ALA A 302 7.34 5.57 10.38
N ALA A 303 7.33 4.99 11.58
CA ALA A 303 6.15 4.36 12.18
C ALA A 303 5.03 5.37 12.54
N ASP A 304 5.38 6.63 12.83
CA ASP A 304 4.43 7.68 13.21
C ASP A 304 3.88 8.46 12.01
N ARG A 305 4.27 8.08 10.80
CA ARG A 305 3.87 8.78 9.58
C ARG A 305 2.67 8.11 8.91
N TYR A 306 1.93 8.91 8.17
CA TYR A 306 0.95 8.38 7.23
C TYR A 306 1.67 7.56 6.14
N GLY A 307 1.19 6.35 5.91
CA GLY A 307 1.75 5.39 4.95
C GLY A 307 0.96 5.35 3.64
N SER A 308 1.30 4.37 2.80
CA SER A 308 0.55 4.09 1.58
C SER A 308 -0.79 3.40 1.87
N HIS A 309 -1.66 3.26 0.86
CA HIS A 309 -2.90 2.48 0.96
C HIS A 309 -2.67 1.07 1.54
N SER A 310 -1.55 0.43 1.19
CA SER A 310 -1.22 -0.88 1.77
C SER A 310 -0.89 -0.84 3.25
N THR A 311 -0.24 0.22 3.72
CA THR A 311 0.03 0.42 5.15
C THR A 311 -1.28 0.61 5.91
N SER A 312 -2.24 1.34 5.34
CA SER A 312 -3.57 1.49 5.94
C SER A 312 -4.31 0.14 6.03
N TYR A 313 -4.26 -0.69 4.99
CA TYR A 313 -4.85 -2.04 5.01
C TYR A 313 -4.19 -2.96 6.04
N LEU A 314 -2.88 -2.85 6.20
CA LEU A 314 -2.16 -3.61 7.23
C LEU A 314 -2.65 -3.27 8.63
N ARG A 315 -2.75 -1.96 8.91
CA ARG A 315 -3.23 -1.42 10.17
C ARG A 315 -4.68 -1.81 10.43
N LEU A 316 -5.52 -1.75 9.41
CA LEU A 316 -6.89 -2.26 9.48
C LEU A 316 -6.92 -3.74 9.84
N ILE A 317 -6.16 -4.58 9.13
CA ILE A 317 -6.12 -6.03 9.38
C ILE A 317 -5.67 -6.33 10.82
N ASN A 318 -4.67 -5.61 11.34
CA ASN A 318 -4.20 -5.77 12.71
C ASN A 318 -5.22 -5.28 13.73
N ALA A 319 -5.86 -4.14 13.50
CA ALA A 319 -6.91 -3.61 14.36
C ALA A 319 -8.15 -4.50 14.36
N TYR A 320 -8.55 -5.03 13.20
CA TYR A 320 -9.74 -5.88 13.04
C TYR A 320 -9.62 -7.19 13.83
N ARG A 321 -8.41 -7.70 14.03
CA ARG A 321 -8.15 -8.86 14.90
C ARG A 321 -8.41 -8.58 16.38
N LEU A 322 -8.37 -7.33 16.79
CA LEU A 322 -8.55 -6.91 18.18
C LEU A 322 -9.99 -6.45 18.44
N ASP A 323 -10.53 -5.65 17.53
CA ASP A 323 -11.89 -5.14 17.60
C ASP A 323 -12.39 -4.83 16.16
N PRO A 324 -13.17 -5.74 15.54
CA PRO A 324 -13.67 -5.58 14.17
C PRO A 324 -14.42 -4.27 13.93
N GLU A 325 -15.36 -3.92 14.80
CA GLU A 325 -16.20 -2.73 14.64
C GLU A 325 -15.38 -1.46 14.82
N ALA A 326 -14.56 -1.38 15.88
CA ALA A 326 -13.70 -0.21 16.08
C ALA A 326 -12.68 -0.07 14.94
N ALA A 327 -12.16 -1.17 14.40
CA ALA A 327 -11.21 -1.14 13.30
C ALA A 327 -11.82 -0.59 12.01
N LEU A 328 -12.99 -1.10 11.62
CA LEU A 328 -13.73 -0.60 10.46
C LEU A 328 -14.13 0.87 10.64
N ALA A 329 -14.55 1.23 11.85
CA ALA A 329 -14.92 2.60 12.20
C ALA A 329 -13.73 3.58 12.21
N SER A 330 -12.50 3.07 12.29
CA SER A 330 -11.27 3.85 12.33
C SER A 330 -10.63 4.08 10.96
N CYS A 331 -11.30 3.68 9.88
CA CYS A 331 -10.85 3.95 8.52
C CYS A 331 -11.74 4.99 7.84
N SER A 332 -11.16 5.88 7.03
CA SER A 332 -11.90 6.54 5.95
C SER A 332 -12.02 5.60 4.76
N TRP A 333 -13.13 5.66 4.03
CA TRP A 333 -13.43 4.70 2.96
C TRP A 333 -13.80 5.36 1.63
N GLY A 334 -13.26 4.80 0.55
CA GLY A 334 -13.70 5.01 -0.82
C GLY A 334 -13.51 6.44 -1.34
N LYS A 335 -14.31 6.79 -2.35
CA LYS A 335 -14.25 8.05 -3.10
C LYS A 335 -14.46 9.30 -2.24
N PHE A 336 -15.29 9.20 -1.21
CA PHE A 336 -15.68 10.34 -0.40
C PHE A 336 -14.94 10.44 0.93
N GLN A 337 -14.04 9.48 1.20
CA GLN A 337 -13.22 9.40 2.42
C GLN A 337 -14.04 9.55 3.72
N ILE A 338 -15.28 9.03 3.74
CA ILE A 338 -16.12 9.08 4.93
C ILE A 338 -15.58 8.09 5.96
N MET A 339 -15.39 8.54 7.19
CA MET A 339 -14.95 7.70 8.31
C MET A 339 -16.00 6.63 8.61
N GLY A 340 -15.59 5.37 8.78
CA GLY A 340 -16.49 4.27 9.12
C GLY A 340 -17.26 4.49 10.42
N GLY A 341 -16.70 5.26 11.37
CA GLY A 341 -17.37 5.63 12.62
C GLY A 341 -18.54 6.60 12.43
N GLU A 342 -18.76 7.10 11.21
CA GLU A 342 -19.92 7.92 10.82
C GLU A 342 -21.09 7.06 10.32
N PHE A 343 -21.05 5.72 10.51
CA PHE A 343 -22.09 4.78 10.05
C PHE A 343 -23.53 5.22 10.39
N LYS A 344 -23.75 5.77 11.59
CA LYS A 344 -25.07 6.28 12.00
C LYS A 344 -25.51 7.47 11.15
N ASN A 345 -24.60 8.39 10.83
CA ASN A 345 -24.90 9.51 9.95
C ASN A 345 -25.16 9.01 8.52
N CYS A 346 -24.50 7.94 8.08
CA CYS A 346 -24.82 7.26 6.82
C CYS A 346 -26.11 6.41 6.85
N GLY A 347 -26.85 6.40 7.96
CA GLY A 347 -28.09 5.62 8.11
C GLY A 347 -27.87 4.12 8.22
N GLN A 348 -26.67 3.68 8.63
CA GLN A 348 -26.32 2.27 8.77
C GLN A 348 -26.34 1.83 10.25
N PRO A 349 -26.63 0.55 10.54
CA PRO A 349 -26.68 0.04 11.92
C PRO A 349 -25.30 -0.10 12.57
N SER A 350 -24.28 -0.46 11.78
CA SER A 350 -22.92 -0.72 12.24
C SER A 350 -21.86 -0.24 11.24
N ALA A 351 -20.60 -0.21 11.67
CA ALA A 351 -19.49 0.08 10.76
C ALA A 351 -19.34 -1.05 9.72
N SER A 352 -19.57 -2.32 10.10
CA SER A 352 -19.57 -3.45 9.16
C SER A 352 -20.60 -3.31 8.03
N ASP A 353 -21.83 -2.88 8.35
CA ASP A 353 -22.87 -2.68 7.33
C ASP A 353 -22.50 -1.54 6.36
N MET A 354 -22.00 -0.43 6.89
CA MET A 354 -21.50 0.68 6.09
C MET A 354 -20.35 0.24 5.18
N VAL A 355 -19.37 -0.50 5.70
CA VAL A 355 -18.22 -0.94 4.92
C VAL A 355 -18.61 -1.98 3.86
N THR A 356 -19.61 -2.82 4.12
CA THR A 356 -20.16 -3.73 3.11
C THR A 356 -20.65 -2.94 1.88
N ILE A 357 -21.37 -1.84 2.10
CA ILE A 357 -21.83 -0.97 1.02
C ILE A 357 -20.66 -0.23 0.34
N MET A 358 -19.67 0.23 1.11
CA MET A 358 -18.46 0.88 0.58
C MET A 358 -17.67 -0.05 -0.36
N CYS A 359 -17.54 -1.33 0.00
CA CYS A 359 -16.86 -2.35 -0.78
C CYS A 359 -17.64 -2.76 -2.04
N GLY A 360 -18.96 -2.60 -2.06
CA GLY A 360 -19.80 -2.99 -3.19
C GLY A 360 -19.56 -2.21 -4.49
N GLY A 361 -19.12 -0.96 -4.41
CA GLY A 361 -18.87 -0.10 -5.57
C GLY A 361 -19.21 1.37 -5.30
N GLU A 362 -18.78 2.27 -6.19
CA GLU A 362 -18.98 3.71 -6.00
C GLU A 362 -20.47 4.12 -5.94
N ALA A 363 -21.33 3.37 -6.63
CA ALA A 363 -22.79 3.53 -6.54
C ALA A 363 -23.34 3.39 -5.11
N GLY A 364 -22.73 2.53 -4.28
CA GLY A 364 -23.06 2.44 -2.85
C GLY A 364 -22.51 3.62 -2.07
N GLN A 365 -21.28 4.04 -2.40
CA GLN A 365 -20.57 5.12 -1.72
C GLN A 365 -21.32 6.46 -1.83
N ILE A 366 -21.93 6.77 -2.97
CA ILE A 366 -22.70 8.02 -3.13
C ILE A 366 -24.00 8.02 -2.31
N ARG A 367 -24.63 6.85 -2.11
CA ARG A 367 -25.79 6.75 -1.21
C ARG A 367 -25.40 7.00 0.25
N LEU A 368 -24.25 6.47 0.67
CA LEU A 368 -23.70 6.72 2.00
C LEU A 368 -23.31 8.19 2.19
N LEU A 369 -22.78 8.85 1.15
CA LEU A 369 -22.55 10.30 1.16
C LEU A 369 -23.85 11.07 1.38
N ALA A 370 -24.93 10.74 0.65
CA ALA A 370 -26.20 11.44 0.81
C ALA A 370 -26.76 11.30 2.23
N GLY A 371 -26.69 10.09 2.81
CA GLY A 371 -27.03 9.89 4.21
C GLY A 371 -26.17 10.74 5.15
N PHE A 372 -24.85 10.69 4.97
CA PHE A 372 -23.89 11.45 5.77
C PHE A 372 -24.20 12.95 5.75
N ILE A 373 -24.38 13.55 4.57
CA ILE A 373 -24.72 14.97 4.42
C ILE A 373 -26.02 15.29 5.17
N ARG A 374 -27.06 14.47 4.99
CA ARG A 374 -28.39 14.70 5.58
C ARG A 374 -28.36 14.74 7.11
N HIS A 375 -27.56 13.88 7.75
CA HIS A 375 -27.62 13.71 9.20
C HIS A 375 -26.46 14.37 9.95
N LYS A 376 -25.31 14.60 9.30
CA LYS A 376 -24.12 15.13 9.96
C LYS A 376 -24.39 16.49 10.60
N ALA A 377 -23.87 16.65 11.81
CA ALA A 377 -24.05 17.84 12.63
C ALA A 377 -25.54 18.21 12.82
N ASN A 378 -26.39 17.19 12.96
CA ASN A 378 -27.86 17.32 13.08
C ASN A 378 -28.47 18.09 11.90
N GLY A 379 -28.03 17.76 10.67
CA GLY A 379 -28.53 18.37 9.44
C GLY A 379 -27.90 19.72 9.08
N LYS A 380 -26.99 20.27 9.90
CA LYS A 380 -26.31 21.53 9.56
C LYS A 380 -25.44 21.42 8.30
N LEU A 381 -24.83 20.26 8.07
CA LEU A 381 -24.09 20.03 6.82
C LEU A 381 -25.04 20.06 5.62
N TRP A 382 -26.23 19.47 5.75
CA TRP A 382 -27.24 19.48 4.71
C TRP A 382 -27.69 20.90 4.36
N SER A 383 -28.02 21.74 5.35
CA SER A 383 -28.36 23.14 5.12
C SER A 383 -27.23 23.92 4.46
N ALA A 384 -25.98 23.65 4.84
CA ALA A 384 -24.80 24.26 4.21
C ALA A 384 -24.66 23.82 2.74
N VAL A 385 -24.90 22.55 2.42
CA VAL A 385 -24.89 22.01 1.05
C VAL A 385 -25.99 22.65 0.20
N GLN A 386 -27.20 22.83 0.74
CA GLN A 386 -28.31 23.50 0.04
C GLN A 386 -27.99 24.98 -0.24
N GLY A 387 -27.39 25.67 0.73
CA GLY A 387 -26.99 27.07 0.62
C GLY A 387 -25.64 27.33 -0.06
N LYS A 388 -24.92 26.27 -0.48
CA LYS A 388 -23.53 26.34 -0.98
C LYS A 388 -22.58 27.10 -0.03
N ASP A 389 -22.78 26.94 1.27
CA ASP A 389 -21.92 27.54 2.29
C ASP A 389 -20.64 26.73 2.43
N TRP A 390 -19.66 27.02 1.57
CA TRP A 390 -18.40 26.26 1.47
C TRP A 390 -17.59 26.22 2.76
N ALA A 391 -17.67 27.27 3.58
CA ALA A 391 -16.99 27.31 4.86
C ALA A 391 -17.62 26.31 5.84
N ASN A 392 -18.95 26.27 5.93
CA ASN A 392 -19.65 25.32 6.78
C ASN A 392 -19.63 23.89 6.22
N ILE A 393 -19.66 23.71 4.89
CA ILE A 393 -19.44 22.41 4.26
C ILE A 393 -18.06 21.87 4.67
N ALA A 394 -16.99 22.66 4.48
CA ALA A 394 -15.64 22.26 4.84
C ALA A 394 -15.49 22.02 6.35
N LEU A 395 -16.10 22.84 7.20
CA LEU A 395 -16.08 22.66 8.65
C LEU A 395 -16.72 21.35 9.11
N TYR A 396 -17.93 21.05 8.64
CA TYR A 396 -18.67 19.86 9.10
C TYR A 396 -18.16 18.57 8.45
N TYR A 397 -17.55 18.67 7.27
CA TYR A 397 -16.98 17.53 6.55
C TYR A 397 -15.55 17.22 7.01
N ASN A 398 -14.67 18.22 7.05
CA ASN A 398 -13.23 18.07 7.31
C ASN A 398 -12.80 18.47 8.75
N GLY A 399 -13.71 19.03 9.54
CA GLY A 399 -13.46 19.46 10.92
C GLY A 399 -12.80 20.84 11.04
N GLY A 400 -12.54 21.28 12.27
CA GLY A 400 -12.07 22.64 12.59
C GLY A 400 -10.70 23.03 11.97
N GLY A 401 -9.93 22.06 11.48
CA GLY A 401 -8.66 22.29 10.79
C GLY A 401 -8.82 22.73 9.32
N TYR A 402 -10.04 22.81 8.79
CA TYR A 402 -10.25 22.91 7.34
C TYR A 402 -9.55 24.09 6.65
N LYS A 403 -9.44 25.24 7.34
CA LYS A 403 -8.79 26.45 6.83
C LYS A 403 -7.30 26.26 6.53
N LYS A 404 -6.60 25.41 7.32
CA LYS A 404 -5.17 25.13 7.10
C LYS A 404 -4.91 24.47 5.75
N ASN A 405 -5.89 23.70 5.27
CA ASN A 405 -5.82 22.97 4.01
C ASN A 405 -6.64 23.63 2.89
N ALA A 406 -7.24 24.80 3.15
CA ALA A 406 -8.04 25.57 2.21
C ALA A 406 -9.17 24.74 1.55
N TYR A 407 -9.80 23.83 2.30
CA TYR A 407 -10.84 22.94 1.76
C TYR A 407 -12.04 23.70 1.20
N ASP A 408 -12.45 24.76 1.88
CA ASP A 408 -13.52 25.67 1.47
C ASP A 408 -13.29 26.27 0.08
N THR A 409 -12.13 26.91 -0.11
CA THR A 409 -11.79 27.57 -1.39
C THR A 409 -11.57 26.55 -2.51
N LYS A 410 -11.02 25.37 -2.20
CA LYS A 410 -10.88 24.27 -3.16
C LYS A 410 -12.24 23.72 -3.60
N MET A 411 -13.17 23.52 -2.67
CA MET A 411 -14.52 23.03 -2.99
C MET A 411 -15.27 24.06 -3.84
N HIS A 412 -15.16 25.35 -3.52
CA HIS A 412 -15.74 26.40 -4.34
C HIS A 412 -15.17 26.42 -5.78
N ALA A 413 -13.84 26.34 -5.92
CA ALA A 413 -13.20 26.31 -7.24
C ALA A 413 -13.58 25.05 -8.04
N ALA A 414 -13.69 23.90 -7.39
CA ALA A 414 -14.16 22.67 -8.03
C ALA A 414 -15.63 22.79 -8.47
N TYR A 415 -16.48 23.42 -7.66
CA TYR A 415 -17.87 23.71 -8.03
C TYR A 415 -17.98 24.56 -9.29
N GLU A 416 -17.26 25.68 -9.36
CA GLU A 416 -17.23 26.58 -10.53
C GLU A 416 -16.88 25.80 -11.82
N LYS A 417 -15.92 24.87 -11.73
CA LYS A 417 -15.53 24.01 -12.84
C LYS A 417 -16.65 23.07 -13.30
N PHE A 418 -17.42 22.48 -12.37
CA PHE A 418 -18.51 21.56 -12.73
C PHE A 418 -19.80 22.30 -13.11
N ALA A 419 -20.05 23.48 -12.54
CA ALA A 419 -21.18 24.33 -12.88
C ALA A 419 -21.08 24.86 -14.31
N SER A 420 -19.87 25.23 -14.76
CA SER A 420 -19.59 25.73 -16.11
C SER A 420 -19.55 24.65 -17.21
N GLN A 421 -19.51 23.37 -16.85
CA GLN A 421 -19.57 22.24 -17.80
C GLN A 421 -20.98 21.89 -18.28
N LYS A 422 -22.01 22.68 -17.89
CA LYS A 422 -23.34 22.60 -18.49
C LYS A 422 -23.32 23.20 -19.91
N THR A 423 -23.09 22.35 -20.90
CA THR A 423 -23.56 22.54 -22.29
C THR A 423 -24.05 21.21 -22.82
#